data_AF-A0A3D2JWE1-F1
#
_entry.id   AF-A0A3D2JWE1-F1
#
_cell.length_a   1.000
_cell.length_b   1.000
_cell.length_c   1.000
_cell.angle_alpha   90.00
_cell.angle_beta   90.00
_cell.angle_gamma   90.00
#
_symmetry.space_group_name_H-M   'P 1'
#
loop_
_entity.id
_entity.type
_entity.pdbx_description
1 polymer ?
#
loop_
_entity_poly.entity_id
_entity_poly.type
_entity_poly.pdbx_seq_one_letter_code
_entity_poly.pdbx_strand_id
1 'polypeptide(L)'
;ADLGRLQWAQRFLRGGYDWVIWMDADMLVFAPERLILDLKQACTFGQEHWVQAKVGAPGRWEVRKNIHNAFAAFPAECPVLPFLIDIILRMMRRVDPDHIAPQMMGPKLLSSLHNLAAFDFRPDIGALSPEVMSVIAGDKRSHSGESALQALCKAQPRPLVAANLCASLMPQVLTMAGGADDSDEVMQRVIGLLLRCVQGLSQPENLGA
;
A
#
# COMPACT_ATOMS: atom_id res chain seq x y z
N ALA A 1 7.72 12.32 -3.79
CA ALA A 1 6.77 11.60 -4.66
C ALA A 1 5.33 12.12 -4.51
N ASP A 2 4.86 12.38 -3.28
CA ASP A 2 3.44 12.67 -3.02
C ASP A 2 2.85 13.87 -3.77
N LEU A 3 3.53 15.02 -3.81
CA LEU A 3 3.06 16.15 -4.61
C LEU A 3 3.10 15.86 -6.12
N GLY A 4 4.15 15.17 -6.56
CA GLY A 4 4.39 14.86 -7.97
C GLY A 4 3.24 14.06 -8.58
N ARG A 5 2.77 13.00 -7.90
CA ARG A 5 1.64 12.19 -8.38
C ARG A 5 0.36 13.01 -8.55
N LEU A 6 0.08 13.94 -7.63
CA LEU A 6 -1.11 14.78 -7.70
C LEU A 6 -1.01 15.81 -8.83
N GLN A 7 0.15 16.43 -9.02
CA GLN A 7 0.38 17.36 -10.12
C GLN A 7 0.30 16.67 -11.49
N TRP A 8 0.81 15.45 -11.60
CA TRP A 8 0.68 14.62 -12.78
C TRP A 8 -0.79 14.27 -13.08
N ALA A 9 -1.55 13.86 -12.06
CA ALA A 9 -2.97 13.62 -12.22
C ALA A 9 -3.71 14.88 -12.70
N GLN A 10 -3.44 16.03 -12.07
CA GLN A 10 -4.06 17.29 -12.46
C GLN A 10 -3.70 17.71 -13.89
N ARG A 11 -2.47 17.45 -14.32
CA ARG A 11 -2.04 17.73 -15.70
C ARG A 11 -2.84 16.92 -16.71
N PHE A 12 -3.01 15.62 -16.48
CA PHE A 12 -3.78 14.77 -17.39
C PHE A 12 -5.27 15.12 -17.39
N LEU A 13 -5.88 15.35 -16.23
CA LEU A 13 -7.29 15.77 -16.18
C LEU A 13 -7.53 17.09 -16.94
N ARG A 14 -6.63 18.07 -16.80
CA ARG A 14 -6.65 19.31 -17.61
C ARG A 14 -6.45 19.07 -19.10
N GLY A 15 -5.85 17.94 -19.48
CA GLY A 15 -5.69 17.49 -20.86
C GLY A 15 -6.96 16.85 -21.45
N GLY A 16 -8.06 16.79 -20.71
CA GLY A 16 -9.35 16.28 -21.18
C GLY A 16 -9.61 14.80 -20.90
N TYR A 17 -8.83 14.17 -20.01
CA TYR A 17 -9.10 12.81 -19.55
C TYR A 17 -10.22 12.79 -18.51
N ASP A 18 -11.17 11.86 -18.64
CA ASP A 18 -12.28 11.71 -17.70
C ASP A 18 -11.83 11.22 -16.32
N TRP A 19 -10.80 10.38 -16.30
CA TRP A 19 -10.22 9.78 -15.11
C TRP A 19 -8.70 9.67 -15.22
N VAL A 20 -8.03 9.83 -14.10
CA VAL A 20 -6.63 9.44 -13.92
C VAL A 20 -6.52 8.46 -12.77
N ILE A 21 -5.91 7.32 -13.04
CA ILE A 21 -5.55 6.31 -12.05
C ILE A 21 -4.03 6.33 -11.92
N TRP A 22 -3.56 6.54 -10.69
CA TRP A 22 -2.16 6.44 -10.31
C TRP A 22 -1.91 5.12 -9.61
N MET A 23 -0.83 4.44 -10.00
CA MET A 23 -0.28 3.27 -9.33
C MET A 23 1.22 3.48 -9.19
N ASP A 24 1.76 3.33 -7.98
CA ASP A 24 3.22 3.36 -7.78
C ASP A 24 3.89 2.22 -8.58
N ALA A 25 5.14 2.42 -8.99
CA ALA A 25 5.85 1.50 -9.88
C ALA A 25 6.13 0.12 -9.26
N ASP A 26 6.12 0.03 -7.93
CA ASP A 26 6.26 -1.20 -7.15
C ASP A 26 4.90 -1.77 -6.71
N MET A 27 3.81 -1.39 -7.38
CA MET A 27 2.51 -2.01 -7.22
C MET A 27 2.35 -3.22 -8.16
N LEU A 28 2.14 -4.39 -7.59
CA LEU A 28 1.87 -5.63 -8.33
C LEU A 28 0.37 -5.89 -8.37
N VAL A 29 -0.20 -5.98 -9.57
CA VAL A 29 -1.55 -6.55 -9.79
C VAL A 29 -1.38 -8.04 -10.08
N PHE A 30 -1.86 -8.88 -9.18
CA PHE A 30 -1.68 -10.33 -9.26
C PHE A 30 -2.98 -11.11 -9.47
N ALA A 31 -4.13 -10.45 -9.36
CA ALA A 31 -5.43 -10.98 -9.77
C ALA A 31 -6.16 -10.00 -10.72
N PRO A 32 -5.63 -9.77 -11.95
CA PRO A 32 -6.13 -8.73 -12.85
C PRO A 32 -7.60 -8.90 -13.22
N GLU A 33 -8.07 -10.14 -13.42
CA GLU A 33 -9.47 -10.44 -13.74
C GLU A 33 -10.45 -10.08 -12.61
N ARG A 34 -9.94 -9.86 -11.39
CA ARG A 34 -10.72 -9.42 -10.24
C ARG A 34 -10.58 -7.93 -9.94
N LEU A 35 -9.64 -7.24 -10.58
CA LEU A 35 -9.45 -5.80 -10.41
C LEU A 35 -10.48 -5.02 -11.23
N ILE A 36 -11.70 -4.94 -10.70
CA ILE A 36 -12.78 -4.14 -11.28
C ILE A 36 -12.85 -2.80 -10.56
N LEU A 37 -12.54 -1.73 -11.29
CA LEU A 37 -12.54 -0.35 -10.79
C LEU A 37 -13.91 0.29 -11.04
N ASP A 38 -14.85 0.07 -10.13
CA ASP A 38 -16.16 0.73 -10.14
C ASP A 38 -16.05 2.11 -9.44
N LEU A 39 -15.46 3.08 -10.13
CA LEU A 39 -15.15 4.41 -9.60
C LEU A 39 -16.36 5.34 -9.73
N LYS A 40 -16.96 5.73 -8.59
CA LYS A 40 -18.21 6.52 -8.56
C LYS A 40 -18.10 7.89 -7.90
N GLN A 41 -17.06 8.15 -7.10
CA GLN A 41 -16.96 9.36 -6.29
C GLN A 41 -15.75 10.24 -6.63
N ALA A 42 -15.68 11.38 -5.93
CA ALA A 42 -14.70 12.43 -6.12
C ALA A 42 -13.24 11.96 -6.09
N CYS A 43 -12.87 10.97 -5.28
CA CYS A 43 -11.54 10.35 -5.34
C CYS A 43 -11.55 9.00 -4.64
N THR A 44 -10.70 8.07 -5.07
CA THR A 44 -10.56 6.75 -4.44
C THR A 44 -9.10 6.44 -4.14
N PHE A 45 -8.81 5.90 -2.96
CA PHE A 45 -7.45 5.52 -2.53
C PHE A 45 -7.32 4.01 -2.27
N GLY A 46 -6.10 3.50 -2.11
CA GLY A 46 -5.88 2.15 -1.60
C GLY A 46 -6.03 2.07 -0.08
N GLN A 47 -6.20 0.87 0.46
CA GLN A 47 -6.26 0.66 1.90
C GLN A 47 -5.28 -0.42 2.34
N GLU A 48 -4.50 -0.09 3.36
CA GLU A 48 -3.52 -0.99 3.96
C GLU A 48 -4.01 -1.51 5.31
N HIS A 49 -3.67 -2.78 5.55
CA HIS A 49 -3.70 -3.41 6.87
C HIS A 49 -2.24 -3.68 7.24
N TRP A 50 -1.56 -2.64 7.71
CA TRP A 50 -0.13 -2.66 7.98
C TRP A 50 0.18 -3.56 9.18
N VAL A 51 0.78 -4.72 8.92
CA VAL A 51 1.16 -5.69 9.96
C VAL A 51 2.56 -5.39 10.45
N GLN A 52 2.72 -5.30 11.77
CA GLN A 52 4.02 -5.08 12.41
C GLN A 52 4.10 -5.85 13.73
N ALA A 53 5.32 -6.12 14.20
CA ALA A 53 5.52 -6.77 15.48
C ALA A 53 4.96 -5.94 16.65
N LYS A 54 4.23 -6.59 17.57
CA LYS A 54 3.69 -5.91 18.75
C LYS A 54 4.81 -5.64 19.76
N VAL A 55 5.01 -4.38 20.12
CA VAL A 55 6.00 -3.96 21.11
C VAL A 55 5.73 -4.67 22.45
N GLY A 56 6.76 -5.31 23.00
CA GLY A 56 6.67 -6.03 24.28
C GLY A 56 5.95 -7.39 24.21
N ALA A 57 5.56 -7.88 23.04
CA ALA A 57 4.93 -9.19 22.87
C ALA A 57 5.48 -9.93 21.63
N PRO A 58 6.66 -10.58 21.74
CA PRO A 58 7.25 -11.36 20.66
C PRO A 58 6.28 -12.42 20.12
N GLY A 59 6.22 -12.59 18.80
CA GLY A 59 5.31 -13.53 18.15
C GLY A 59 3.84 -13.09 18.09
N ARG A 60 3.52 -11.84 18.51
CA ARG A 60 2.20 -11.23 18.29
C ARG A 60 2.28 -10.08 17.32
N TRP A 61 1.23 -9.93 16.52
CA TRP A 61 1.12 -8.89 15.51
C TRP A 61 0.17 -7.77 15.94
N GLU A 62 0.52 -6.55 15.57
CA GLU A 62 -0.36 -5.39 15.57
C GLU A 62 -0.71 -5.09 14.11
N VAL A 63 -2.00 -4.91 13.81
CA VAL A 63 -2.46 -4.56 12.46
C VAL A 63 -3.07 -3.16 12.50
N ARG A 64 -2.48 -2.24 11.74
CA ARG A 64 -2.95 -0.86 11.62
C ARG A 64 -3.68 -0.66 10.31
N LYS A 65 -4.89 -0.12 10.39
CA LYS A 65 -5.73 0.15 9.21
C LYS A 65 -5.57 1.61 8.82
N ASN A 66 -5.13 1.85 7.58
CA ASN A 66 -4.96 3.19 7.01
C ASN A 66 -5.36 3.22 5.54
N ILE A 67 -5.49 4.42 4.98
CA ILE A 67 -5.50 4.60 3.51
C ILE A 67 -4.10 4.98 3.03
N HIS A 68 -3.75 4.55 1.81
CA HIS A 68 -2.48 4.87 1.18
C HIS A 68 -2.68 5.44 -0.22
N ASN A 69 -1.68 6.18 -0.71
CA ASN A 69 -1.68 6.82 -2.02
C ASN A 69 -0.83 6.10 -3.07
N ALA A 70 -0.34 4.90 -2.76
CA ALA A 70 0.25 4.04 -3.79
C ALA A 70 -0.76 3.64 -4.87
N PHE A 71 -2.06 3.70 -4.56
CA PHE A 71 -3.16 3.73 -5.53
C PHE A 71 -3.98 4.98 -5.28
N ALA A 72 -4.30 5.73 -6.33
CA ALA A 72 -5.22 6.86 -6.25
C ALA A 72 -5.96 7.04 -7.58
N ALA A 73 -7.26 7.29 -7.54
CA ALA A 73 -8.06 7.57 -8.73
C ALA A 73 -8.82 8.90 -8.58
N PHE A 74 -8.79 9.72 -9.63
CA PHE A 74 -9.40 11.05 -9.66
C PHE A 74 -10.18 11.24 -10.97
N PRO A 75 -11.46 11.67 -10.92
CA PRO A 75 -12.21 12.12 -12.09
C PRO A 75 -11.83 13.55 -12.52
N ALA A 76 -12.19 13.96 -13.74
CA ALA A 76 -11.94 15.30 -14.30
C ALA A 76 -12.33 16.45 -13.36
N GLU A 77 -13.50 16.34 -12.73
CA GLU A 77 -14.05 17.34 -11.82
C GLU A 77 -13.82 16.99 -10.34
N CYS A 78 -12.66 16.39 -10.02
CA CYS A 78 -12.31 16.06 -8.65
C CYS A 78 -12.07 17.32 -7.78
N PRO A 79 -12.91 17.62 -6.77
CA PRO A 79 -12.66 18.74 -5.86
C PRO A 79 -11.51 18.47 -4.87
N VAL A 80 -11.23 17.19 -4.58
CA VAL A 80 -10.25 16.78 -3.57
C VAL A 80 -8.81 16.96 -4.09
N LEU A 81 -8.56 16.73 -5.37
CA LEU A 81 -7.23 16.83 -5.98
C LEU A 81 -6.59 18.23 -5.85
N PRO A 82 -7.24 19.34 -6.27
CA PRO A 82 -6.67 20.67 -6.10
C PRO A 82 -6.53 21.05 -4.61
N PHE A 83 -7.43 20.57 -3.75
CA PHE A 83 -7.35 20.77 -2.30
C PHE A 83 -6.11 20.09 -1.69
N LEU A 84 -5.85 18.83 -2.03
CA LEU A 84 -4.67 18.09 -1.57
C LEU A 84 -3.38 18.77 -2.04
N ILE A 85 -3.34 19.24 -3.30
CA ILE A 85 -2.20 19.98 -3.84
C ILE A 85 -1.96 21.26 -3.03
N ASP A 86 -3.01 22.05 -2.76
CA ASP A 86 -2.88 23.30 -2.00
C ASP A 86 -2.41 23.06 -0.56
N ILE A 87 -2.98 22.07 0.14
CA ILE A 87 -2.57 21.73 1.50
C ILE A 87 -1.12 21.27 1.55
N ILE A 88 -0.70 20.36 0.66
CA ILE A 88 0.68 19.87 0.64
C ILE A 88 1.65 21.03 0.36
N LEU A 89 1.33 21.91 -0.59
CA LEU A 89 2.14 23.11 -0.87
C LEU A 89 2.22 24.05 0.35
N ARG A 90 1.13 24.23 1.10
CA ARG A 90 1.12 25.00 2.35
C ARG A 90 1.98 24.35 3.43
N MET A 91 1.87 23.03 3.60
CA MET A 91 2.66 22.30 4.57
C MET A 91 4.16 22.34 4.23
N MET A 92 4.52 22.17 2.96
CA MET A 92 5.90 22.29 2.47
C MET A 92 6.51 23.68 2.73
N ARG A 93 5.71 24.75 2.68
CA ARG A 93 6.18 26.11 3.01
C ARG A 93 6.44 26.34 4.50
N ARG A 94 5.86 25.52 5.38
CA ARG A 94 5.91 25.70 6.84
C ARG A 94 6.81 24.68 7.54
N VAL A 95 7.05 23.54 6.91
CA VAL A 95 7.86 22.47 7.49
C VAL A 95 9.31 22.92 7.57
N ASP A 96 9.94 22.58 8.68
CA ASP A 96 11.39 22.65 8.80
C ASP A 96 12.01 21.59 7.88
N PRO A 97 12.81 21.97 6.87
CA PRO A 97 13.44 21.02 5.95
C PRO A 97 14.32 19.99 6.67
N ASP A 98 14.89 20.36 7.82
CA ASP A 98 15.76 19.49 8.62
C ASP A 98 14.96 18.48 9.45
N HIS A 99 13.64 18.67 9.59
CA HIS A 99 12.75 17.88 10.45
C HIS A 99 11.44 17.49 9.76
N ILE A 100 11.52 16.93 8.55
CA ILE A 100 10.34 16.41 7.84
C ILE A 100 10.04 14.99 8.34
N ALA A 101 8.92 14.83 9.06
CA ALA A 101 8.46 13.51 9.47
C ALA A 101 8.17 12.60 8.25
N PRO A 102 8.57 11.32 8.27
CA PRO A 102 8.28 10.39 7.19
C PRO A 102 6.78 10.32 6.90
N GLN A 103 6.44 10.25 5.60
CA GLN A 103 5.07 10.09 5.10
C GLN A 103 4.11 11.23 5.46
N MET A 104 4.61 12.36 5.98
CA MET A 104 3.80 13.50 6.42
C MET A 104 2.85 14.00 5.32
N MET A 105 3.34 14.13 4.08
CA MET A 105 2.58 14.66 2.94
C MET A 105 1.83 13.60 2.13
N GLY A 106 1.83 12.35 2.61
CA GLY A 106 1.27 11.20 1.90
C GLY A 106 0.28 10.45 2.78
N PRO A 107 0.55 9.17 3.13
CA PRO A 107 -0.35 8.35 3.95
C PRO A 107 -0.82 8.99 5.25
N LYS A 108 0.04 9.71 6.00
CA LYS A 108 -0.38 10.32 7.28
C LYS A 108 -1.42 11.41 7.08
N LEU A 109 -1.17 12.35 6.16
CA LEU A 109 -2.13 13.39 5.80
C LEU A 109 -3.45 12.78 5.32
N LEU A 110 -3.36 11.79 4.42
CA LEU A 110 -4.54 11.15 3.85
C LEU A 110 -5.36 10.40 4.89
N SER A 111 -4.74 9.61 5.77
CA SER A 111 -5.44 8.96 6.87
C SER A 111 -6.11 9.98 7.79
N SER A 112 -5.45 11.09 8.13
CA SER A 112 -6.07 12.16 8.92
C SER A 112 -7.28 12.79 8.22
N LEU A 113 -7.18 13.08 6.93
CA LEU A 113 -8.29 13.64 6.16
C LEU A 113 -9.43 12.63 5.98
N HIS A 114 -9.12 11.37 5.73
CA HIS A 114 -10.10 10.30 5.60
C HIS A 114 -10.89 10.10 6.90
N ASN A 115 -10.25 10.19 8.06
CA ASN A 115 -10.96 10.12 9.35
C ASN A 115 -11.98 11.25 9.55
N LEU A 116 -11.81 12.38 8.83
CA LEU A 116 -12.73 13.52 8.89
C LEU A 116 -13.79 13.49 7.77
N ALA A 117 -13.40 13.11 6.56
CA ALA A 117 -14.19 13.26 5.33
C ALA A 117 -14.64 11.94 4.71
N ALA A 118 -14.21 10.80 5.24
CA ALA A 118 -14.55 9.45 4.78
C ALA A 118 -14.38 9.24 3.26
N PHE A 119 -13.15 9.49 2.74
CA PHE A 119 -12.83 9.22 1.34
C PHE A 119 -13.13 7.78 0.92
N ASP A 120 -13.50 7.58 -0.34
CA ASP A 120 -13.60 6.25 -0.92
C ASP A 120 -12.24 5.55 -0.97
N PHE A 121 -12.28 4.24 -0.77
CA PHE A 121 -11.09 3.40 -0.80
C PHE A 121 -11.36 2.02 -1.40
N ARG A 122 -10.29 1.37 -1.87
CA ARG A 122 -10.26 -0.01 -2.37
C ARG A 122 -9.56 -0.92 -1.35
N PRO A 123 -10.31 -1.71 -0.56
CA PRO A 123 -9.71 -2.61 0.43
C PRO A 123 -8.98 -3.82 -0.19
N ASP A 124 -9.23 -4.08 -1.47
CA ASP A 124 -8.61 -5.12 -2.30
C ASP A 124 -7.30 -4.64 -2.98
N ILE A 125 -6.98 -3.34 -2.88
CA ILE A 125 -5.70 -2.78 -3.33
C ILE A 125 -4.95 -2.31 -2.10
N GLY A 126 -3.97 -3.10 -1.68
CA GLY A 126 -3.28 -2.91 -0.40
C GLY A 126 -1.82 -2.50 -0.52
N ALA A 127 -1.12 -2.59 0.62
CA ALA A 127 0.32 -2.51 0.73
C ALA A 127 0.82 -3.64 1.64
N LEU A 128 1.94 -4.27 1.28
CA LEU A 128 2.53 -5.34 2.07
C LEU A 128 3.65 -4.79 2.94
N SER A 129 3.56 -5.02 4.24
CA SER A 129 4.62 -4.64 5.17
C SER A 129 5.83 -5.57 5.06
N PRO A 130 7.03 -5.16 5.50
CA PRO A 130 8.22 -5.99 5.48
C PRO A 130 8.05 -7.34 6.17
N GLU A 131 7.31 -7.38 7.28
CA GLU A 131 7.00 -8.59 8.03
C GLU A 131 6.15 -9.58 7.24
N VAL A 132 5.22 -9.10 6.41
CA VAL A 132 4.44 -9.96 5.52
C VAL A 132 5.30 -10.45 4.37
N MET A 133 6.07 -9.54 3.74
CA MET A 133 6.93 -9.88 2.61
C MET A 133 8.00 -10.90 2.97
N SER A 134 8.59 -10.83 4.18
CA SER A 134 9.56 -11.83 4.63
C SER A 134 8.93 -13.22 4.72
N VAL A 135 7.72 -13.33 5.26
CA VAL A 135 6.98 -14.60 5.33
C VAL A 135 6.71 -15.15 3.92
N ILE A 136 6.27 -14.31 2.98
CA ILE A 136 6.04 -14.72 1.59
C ILE A 136 7.37 -15.18 0.94
N ALA A 137 8.48 -14.49 1.22
CA ALA A 137 9.80 -14.84 0.71
C ALA A 137 10.36 -16.17 1.27
N GLY A 138 9.67 -16.80 2.22
CA GLY A 138 10.05 -18.08 2.82
C GLY A 138 10.92 -17.92 4.06
N ASP A 139 10.68 -16.87 4.87
CA ASP A 139 11.31 -16.69 6.18
C ASP A 139 11.30 -18.01 6.97
N LYS A 140 12.50 -18.47 7.33
CA LYS A 140 12.74 -19.76 8.01
C LYS A 140 12.60 -19.67 9.52
N ARG A 141 12.32 -18.49 10.07
CA ARG A 141 12.13 -18.32 11.51
C ARG A 141 10.90 -19.10 11.96
N SER A 142 11.12 -20.06 12.84
CA SER A 142 10.03 -20.72 13.56
C SER A 142 9.47 -19.75 14.59
N HIS A 143 8.37 -19.08 14.23
CA HIS A 143 7.62 -18.26 15.17
C HIS A 143 6.56 -19.13 15.85
N SER A 144 6.59 -19.20 17.18
CA SER A 144 5.49 -19.77 17.95
C SER A 144 4.28 -18.83 17.85
N GLY A 145 3.32 -19.11 16.98
CA GLY A 145 2.09 -18.33 16.86
C GLY A 145 1.58 -18.14 15.43
N GLU A 146 0.61 -17.24 15.28
CA GLU A 146 0.11 -16.78 13.97
C GLU A 146 1.25 -16.10 13.20
N SER A 147 1.35 -16.30 11.89
CA SER A 147 2.32 -15.60 11.02
C SER A 147 1.83 -14.20 10.63
N ALA A 148 2.74 -13.31 10.22
CA ALA A 148 2.37 -11.96 9.77
C ALA A 148 1.39 -12.01 8.58
N LEU A 149 1.56 -12.98 7.68
CA LEU A 149 0.67 -13.21 6.55
C LEU A 149 -0.73 -13.64 7.00
N GLN A 150 -0.83 -14.53 8.00
CA GLN A 150 -2.13 -14.91 8.58
C GLN A 150 -2.82 -13.72 9.25
N ALA A 151 -2.08 -12.90 9.99
CA ALA A 151 -2.61 -11.69 10.62
C ALA A 151 -3.15 -10.69 9.57
N LEU A 152 -2.44 -10.53 8.44
CA LEU A 152 -2.89 -9.72 7.31
C LEU A 152 -4.21 -10.27 6.73
N CYS A 153 -4.22 -11.54 6.31
CA CYS A 153 -5.37 -12.19 5.69
C CYS A 153 -6.62 -12.13 6.58
N LYS A 154 -6.45 -12.29 7.90
CA LYS A 154 -7.54 -12.20 8.88
C LYS A 154 -8.10 -10.79 9.04
N ALA A 155 -7.27 -9.76 8.92
CA ALA A 155 -7.69 -8.38 9.07
C ALA A 155 -8.38 -7.84 7.81
N GLN A 156 -8.12 -8.43 6.65
CA GLN A 156 -8.64 -7.97 5.38
C GLN A 156 -10.13 -8.26 5.21
N PRO A 157 -10.95 -7.27 4.80
CA PRO A 157 -12.37 -7.49 4.57
C PRO A 157 -12.65 -8.17 3.22
N ARG A 158 -11.66 -8.20 2.31
CA ARG A 158 -11.74 -8.75 0.95
C ARG A 158 -10.37 -9.29 0.53
N PRO A 159 -10.30 -10.27 -0.41
CA PRO A 159 -9.03 -10.71 -0.98
C PRO A 159 -8.29 -9.53 -1.62
N LEU A 160 -6.98 -9.43 -1.38
CA LEU A 160 -6.16 -8.50 -2.15
C LEU A 160 -6.06 -8.98 -3.60
N VAL A 161 -6.20 -8.07 -4.55
CA VAL A 161 -5.99 -8.33 -5.98
C VAL A 161 -4.76 -7.62 -6.52
N ALA A 162 -4.32 -6.58 -5.79
CA ALA A 162 -3.10 -5.85 -6.03
C ALA A 162 -2.50 -5.38 -4.71
N ALA A 163 -1.18 -5.22 -4.67
CA ALA A 163 -0.51 -4.64 -3.52
C ALA A 163 0.73 -3.83 -3.91
N ASN A 164 0.95 -2.71 -3.22
CA ASN A 164 2.25 -2.06 -3.20
C ASN A 164 3.23 -2.93 -2.41
N LEU A 165 4.37 -3.27 -3.03
CA LEU A 165 5.41 -4.11 -2.45
C LEU A 165 6.43 -3.32 -1.62
N CYS A 166 6.19 -2.03 -1.39
CA CYS A 166 7.02 -1.16 -0.55
C CYS A 166 8.51 -1.36 -0.80
N ALA A 167 8.94 -1.30 -2.07
CA ALA A 167 10.29 -1.69 -2.48
C ALA A 167 11.38 -0.92 -1.72
N SER A 168 11.08 0.32 -1.33
CA SER A 168 11.96 1.14 -0.47
C SER A 168 12.24 0.56 0.93
N LEU A 169 11.44 -0.41 1.40
CA LEU A 169 11.60 -1.11 2.67
C LEU A 169 12.25 -2.50 2.54
N MET A 170 12.67 -2.89 1.33
CA MET A 170 13.36 -4.18 1.10
C MET A 170 14.59 -4.43 1.98
N PRO A 171 15.41 -3.43 2.34
CA PRO A 171 16.50 -3.66 3.30
C PRO A 171 16.03 -4.22 4.66
N GLN A 172 14.81 -3.86 5.09
CA GLN A 172 14.21 -4.40 6.32
C GLN A 172 13.76 -5.85 6.10
N VAL A 173 13.19 -6.16 4.94
CA VAL A 173 12.82 -7.53 4.55
C VAL A 173 14.04 -8.45 4.56
N LEU A 174 15.16 -8.03 3.99
CA LEU A 174 16.40 -8.82 3.98
C LEU A 174 16.94 -9.09 5.38
N THR A 175 16.96 -8.05 6.23
CA THR A 175 17.33 -8.19 7.64
C THR A 175 16.41 -9.20 8.34
N MET A 176 15.13 -9.25 7.97
CA MET A 176 14.15 -10.21 8.47
C MET A 176 14.31 -11.62 7.83
N ALA A 177 14.73 -11.75 6.58
CA ALA A 177 14.89 -13.04 5.92
C ALA A 177 16.19 -13.78 6.28
N GLY A 178 17.09 -13.15 7.06
CA GLY A 178 18.37 -13.75 7.45
C GLY A 178 19.57 -13.31 6.59
N GLY A 179 19.41 -12.24 5.80
CA GLY A 179 20.50 -11.41 5.29
C GLY A 179 21.44 -12.03 4.24
N ALA A 180 21.15 -13.22 3.73
CA ALA A 180 22.00 -13.90 2.74
C ALA A 180 21.49 -13.76 1.29
N ASP A 181 20.20 -13.54 1.09
CA ASP A 181 19.59 -13.44 -0.23
C ASP A 181 19.72 -12.01 -0.79
N ASP A 182 19.85 -11.88 -2.10
CA ASP A 182 19.85 -10.59 -2.80
C ASP A 182 18.45 -9.93 -2.78
N SER A 183 18.39 -8.59 -2.76
CA SER A 183 17.11 -7.86 -2.70
C SER A 183 16.23 -8.19 -3.88
N ASP A 184 16.81 -8.31 -5.08
CA ASP A 184 16.04 -8.58 -6.29
C ASP A 184 15.56 -10.03 -6.30
N GLU A 185 16.37 -10.99 -5.86
CA GLU A 185 15.95 -12.39 -5.74
C GLU A 185 14.77 -12.57 -4.78
N VAL A 186 14.79 -11.90 -3.62
CA VAL A 186 13.68 -11.91 -2.66
C VAL A 186 12.44 -11.29 -3.28
N MET A 187 12.57 -10.13 -3.93
CA MET A 187 11.45 -9.46 -4.59
C MET A 187 10.84 -10.34 -5.70
N GLN A 188 11.67 -10.95 -6.55
CA GLN A 188 11.21 -11.84 -7.62
C GLN A 188 10.49 -13.07 -7.07
N ARG A 189 10.96 -13.64 -5.96
CA ARG A 189 10.27 -14.74 -5.28
C ARG A 189 8.89 -14.32 -4.76
N VAL A 190 8.81 -13.15 -4.11
CA VAL A 190 7.53 -12.59 -3.63
C VAL A 190 6.56 -12.36 -4.79
N ILE A 191 7.03 -11.72 -5.87
CA ILE A 191 6.24 -11.50 -7.10
C ILE A 191 5.75 -12.84 -7.66
N GLY A 192 6.65 -13.81 -7.83
CA GLY A 192 6.33 -15.11 -8.42
C GLY A 192 5.30 -15.91 -7.61
N LEU A 193 5.28 -15.78 -6.28
CA LEU A 193 4.26 -16.40 -5.43
C LEU A 193 2.93 -15.64 -5.47
N LEU A 194 2.96 -14.30 -5.42
CA LEU A 194 1.76 -13.49 -5.51
C LEU A 194 1.03 -13.69 -6.85
N LEU A 195 1.76 -13.82 -7.96
CA LEU A 195 1.19 -14.06 -9.29
C LEU A 195 0.42 -15.40 -9.42
N ARG A 196 0.58 -16.33 -8.46
CA ARG A 196 -0.23 -17.56 -8.40
C ARG A 196 -1.61 -17.32 -7.80
N CYS A 197 -1.78 -16.24 -7.04
CA CYS A 197 -3.04 -15.84 -6.42
C CYS A 197 -4.01 -15.22 -7.43
N VAL A 198 -4.36 -15.93 -8.51
CA VAL A 198 -5.24 -15.43 -9.59
C VAL A 198 -6.65 -15.06 -9.12
N GLN A 199 -7.07 -15.61 -7.97
CA GLN A 199 -8.34 -15.30 -7.33
C GLN A 199 -8.22 -14.26 -6.19
N GLY A 200 -7.04 -13.66 -6.03
CA GLY A 200 -6.69 -12.76 -4.94
C GLY A 200 -6.13 -13.50 -3.72
N LEU A 201 -5.45 -12.75 -2.86
CA LEU A 201 -4.84 -13.22 -1.62
C LEU A 201 -5.83 -12.96 -0.47
N SER A 202 -6.49 -14.02 0.00
CA SER A 202 -7.36 -13.99 1.18
C SER A 202 -6.90 -14.88 2.32
N GLN A 203 -6.02 -15.83 2.01
CA GLN A 203 -5.46 -16.78 2.99
C GLN A 203 -4.06 -17.24 2.51
N PRO A 204 -3.16 -17.65 3.42
CA PRO A 204 -1.80 -18.04 3.07
C PRO A 204 -1.71 -19.15 2.01
N GLU A 205 -2.67 -20.07 2.00
CA GLU A 205 -2.73 -21.22 1.10
C GLU A 205 -2.86 -20.79 -0.37
N ASN A 206 -3.31 -19.54 -0.64
CA ASN A 206 -3.39 -19.02 -2.00
C ASN A 206 -2.01 -18.91 -2.68
N LEU A 207 -0.91 -18.78 -1.92
CA LEU A 207 0.45 -18.70 -2.46
C LEU A 207 1.00 -20.07 -2.93
N GLY A 208 0.40 -21.17 -2.46
CA GLY A 208 0.80 -22.53 -2.78
C GLY A 208 -0.10 -23.25 -3.78
N ALA A 209 -1.17 -22.59 -4.25
CA ALA A 209 -2.11 -23.10 -5.24
C ALA A 209 -1.61 -22.93 -6.68
#